data_AF-A0A2P2M8N3-F1
#
_entry.id   AF-A0A2P2M8N3-F1
#
_cell.length_a   1.000
_cell.length_b   1.000
_cell.length_c   1.000
_cell.angle_alpha   90.00
_cell.angle_beta   90.00
_cell.angle_gamma   90.00
#
_symmetry.space_group_name_H-M   'P 1'
#
loop_
_entity.id
_entity.type
_entity.pdbx_description
1 polymer ?
#
loop_
_entity_poly.entity_id
_entity_poly.type
_entity_poly.pdbx_seq_one_letter_code
_entity_poly.pdbx_strand_id
1 'polypeptide(L)'
;MCYIHFQVPQQKNDYDCGLFVLFFMERFIEEAPERLKKKDLAMFGKQWFRPEEASGLRVKIQKILLDKFQTASKSSHCPNSVSVSSDNDSP
;
A
#
# COMPACT_ATOMS: atom_id res chain seq x y z
N MET A 1 17.40 12.10 -26.63
CA MET A 1 16.44 11.91 -25.52
C MET A 1 16.67 13.01 -24.50
N CYS A 2 15.66 13.82 -24.18
CA CYS A 2 15.75 14.82 -23.13
C CYS A 2 15.26 14.16 -21.83
N TYR A 3 16.19 13.76 -20.95
CA TYR A 3 15.83 13.24 -19.63
C TYR A 3 15.57 14.42 -18.69
N ILE A 4 14.39 14.46 -18.10
CA ILE A 4 14.07 15.43 -17.05
C ILE A 4 14.58 14.83 -15.74
N HIS A 5 15.66 15.40 -15.19
CA HIS A 5 16.14 15.04 -13.86
C HIS A 5 15.36 15.80 -12.80
N PHE A 6 14.59 15.07 -12.00
CA PHE A 6 13.79 15.62 -10.92
C PHE A 6 14.54 15.59 -9.59
N GLN A 7 14.72 16.75 -8.96
CA GLN A 7 15.26 16.83 -7.61
C GLN A 7 14.13 16.64 -6.59
N VAL A 8 13.74 15.39 -6.36
CA VAL A 8 12.73 14.99 -5.35
C VAL A 8 13.38 14.58 -4.03
N PRO A 9 12.64 14.52 -2.90
CA PRO A 9 13.18 14.03 -1.64
C PRO A 9 13.82 12.64 -1.82
N GLN A 10 15.02 12.47 -1.28
CA GLN A 10 15.78 11.23 -1.38
C GLN A 10 15.80 10.53 -0.02
N GLN A 11 15.74 9.20 -0.05
CA GLN A 11 16.04 8.39 1.12
C GLN A 11 17.50 8.59 1.56
N LYS A 12 17.75 8.42 2.85
CA LYS A 12 19.12 8.45 3.42
C LYS A 12 19.66 7.06 3.76
N ASN A 13 18.80 6.05 3.76
CA ASN A 13 19.16 4.64 3.97
C ASN A 13 19.13 3.86 2.65
N ASP A 14 19.50 2.59 2.72
CA ASP A 14 19.64 1.67 1.58
C ASP A 14 18.41 0.78 1.34
N TYR A 15 17.35 0.91 2.14
CA TYR A 15 16.24 -0.06 2.17
C TYR A 15 14.83 0.53 1.96
N ASP A 16 14.67 1.86 1.93
CA ASP A 16 13.36 2.52 1.78
C ASP A 16 13.02 2.89 0.33
N CYS A 17 13.81 2.46 -0.67
CA CYS A 17 13.68 2.98 -2.04
C CYS A 17 12.31 2.64 -2.62
N GLY A 18 11.81 1.45 -2.33
CA GLY A 18 10.47 1.02 -2.69
C GLY A 18 9.39 1.86 -2.00
N LEU A 19 9.58 2.26 -0.74
CA LEU A 19 8.63 3.13 -0.03
C LEU A 19 8.58 4.51 -0.65
N PHE A 20 9.73 5.09 -1.01
CA PHE A 20 9.78 6.38 -1.70
C PHE A 20 9.08 6.30 -3.05
N VAL A 21 9.30 5.22 -3.82
CA VAL A 21 8.59 4.98 -5.09
C VAL A 21 7.08 4.90 -4.90
N LEU A 22 6.60 4.18 -3.88
CA LEU A 22 5.18 4.11 -3.54
C LEU A 22 4.61 5.47 -3.14
N PHE A 23 5.35 6.23 -2.33
CA PHE A 23 4.93 7.55 -1.88
C PHE A 23 4.89 8.55 -3.04
N PHE A 24 5.85 8.51 -3.97
CA PHE A 24 5.80 9.32 -5.19
C PHE A 24 4.53 9.05 -5.99
N MET A 25 4.14 7.78 -6.15
CA MET A 25 2.92 7.41 -6.86
C MET A 25 1.66 7.91 -6.12
N GLU A 26 1.57 7.71 -4.81
CA GLU A 26 0.44 8.17 -3.99
C GLU A 26 0.25 9.69 -4.14
N ARG A 27 1.31 10.47 -3.91
CA ARG A 27 1.29 11.93 -4.01
C ARG A 27 1.05 12.42 -5.43
N PHE A 28 1.60 11.73 -6.43
CA PHE A 28 1.36 12.08 -7.82
C PHE A 28 -0.10 11.88 -8.20
N ILE A 29 -0.75 10.78 -7.78
CA ILE A 29 -2.18 10.56 -8.04
C ILE A 29 -3.05 11.62 -7.37
N GLU A 30 -2.69 12.04 -6.15
CA GLU A 30 -3.44 13.04 -5.38
C GLU A 30 -3.27 14.47 -5.91
N GLU A 31 -2.06 14.83 -6.36
CA GLU A 31 -1.67 16.23 -6.60
C GLU A 31 -1.44 16.56 -8.07
N ALA A 32 -1.29 15.56 -8.94
CA ALA A 32 -1.04 15.83 -10.35
C ALA A 32 -2.26 16.50 -10.99
N PRO A 33 -2.04 17.56 -11.79
CA PRO A 33 -3.12 18.12 -12.58
C PRO A 33 -3.60 17.12 -13.63
N GLU A 34 -4.86 17.23 -14.04
CA GLU A 34 -5.49 16.37 -15.06
C GLU A 34 -4.65 16.26 -16.35
N ARG A 35 -3.93 17.34 -16.70
CA ARG A 35 -2.94 17.34 -17.77
C ARG A 35 -1.62 17.92 -17.28
N LEU A 36 -0.64 17.05 -17.06
CA LEU A 36 0.71 17.42 -16.68
C LEU A 36 1.42 18.23 -17.78
N LYS A 37 1.74 19.49 -17.50
CA LYS A 37 2.55 20.35 -18.38
C LYS A 37 3.91 20.61 -17.75
N LYS A 38 4.87 21.06 -18.56
CA LYS A 38 6.25 21.34 -18.11
C LYS A 38 6.32 22.33 -16.94
N LYS A 39 5.39 23.29 -16.86
CA LYS A 39 5.30 24.26 -15.77
C LYS A 39 4.85 23.64 -14.44
N ASP A 40 4.04 22.58 -14.50
CA ASP A 40 3.49 21.91 -13.32
C ASP A 40 4.57 21.05 -12.65
N LEU A 41 5.60 20.64 -13.41
CA LEU A 41 6.76 19.90 -12.90
C LEU A 41 7.49 20.63 -11.76
N ALA A 42 7.41 21.96 -11.69
CA ALA A 42 8.03 22.73 -10.61
C ALA A 42 7.40 22.46 -9.23
N MET A 43 6.20 21.87 -9.18
CA MET A 43 5.55 21.50 -7.92
C MET A 43 6.22 20.30 -7.25
N PHE A 44 6.91 19.46 -8.02
CA PHE A 44 7.61 18.27 -7.54
C PHE A 44 9.09 18.61 -7.32
N GLY A 45 9.43 19.08 -6.12
CA GLY A 45 10.78 19.52 -5.75
C GLY A 45 11.32 18.86 -4.48
N LYS A 46 12.49 19.29 -4.00
CA LYS A 46 13.15 18.72 -2.81
C LYS A 46 12.32 18.81 -1.52
N GLN A 47 11.33 19.69 -1.51
CA GLN A 47 10.41 19.91 -0.39
C GLN A 47 9.01 19.37 -0.67
N TRP A 48 8.87 18.49 -1.66
CA TRP A 48 7.57 17.90 -2.01
C TRP A 48 6.95 17.14 -0.83
N PHE A 49 7.78 16.53 0.00
CA PHE A 49 7.42 15.93 1.27
C PHE A 49 8.67 15.70 2.13
N ARG A 50 8.48 15.38 3.40
CA ARG A 50 9.55 15.02 4.32
C ARG A 50 9.92 13.54 4.16
N PRO A 51 11.22 13.16 4.09
CA PRO A 51 11.65 11.77 3.97
C PRO A 51 11.02 10.80 5.00
N GLU A 52 10.69 11.30 6.18
CA GLU A 52 10.04 10.52 7.24
C GLU A 52 8.62 10.09 6.88
N GLU A 53 7.90 10.87 6.05
CA GLU A 53 6.54 10.53 5.60
C GLU A 53 6.56 9.30 4.69
N ALA A 54 7.47 9.27 3.71
CA ALA A 54 7.67 8.11 2.84
C ALA A 54 8.15 6.89 3.64
N SER A 55 9.09 7.07 4.57
CA SER A 55 9.60 5.99 5.43
C SER A 55 8.47 5.42 6.32
N GLY A 56 7.53 6.28 6.76
CA GLY A 56 6.36 5.90 7.53
C GLY A 56 5.41 4.93 6.82
N LEU A 57 5.46 4.84 5.49
CA LEU A 57 4.68 3.85 4.74
C LEU A 57 4.97 2.42 5.18
N ARG A 58 6.15 2.14 5.73
CA ARG A 58 6.49 0.82 6.28
C ARG A 58 5.43 0.32 7.25
N VAL A 59 5.04 1.16 8.21
CA VAL A 59 4.05 0.81 9.24
C VAL A 59 2.66 0.69 8.62
N LYS A 60 2.30 1.59 7.70
CA LYS A 60 1.01 1.57 6.98
C LYS A 60 0.85 0.28 6.17
N ILE A 61 1.85 -0.10 5.39
CA ILE A 61 1.86 -1.32 4.57
C ILE A 61 1.77 -2.56 5.45
N GLN A 62 2.58 -2.64 6.52
CA GLN A 62 2.51 -3.77 7.46
C GLN A 62 1.11 -3.93 8.05
N LYS A 63 0.48 -2.84 8.49
CA LYS A 63 -0.88 -2.85 9.04
C LYS A 63 -1.89 -3.35 8.01
N ILE A 64 -1.83 -2.86 6.77
CA ILE A 64 -2.72 -3.28 5.68
C ILE A 64 -2.55 -4.78 5.40
N LEU A 65 -1.31 -5.26 5.30
CA LEU A 65 -1.04 -6.68 5.04
C LEU A 65 -1.58 -7.57 6.16
N LEU A 66 -1.32 -7.22 7.42
CA LEU A 66 -1.85 -7.95 8.57
C LEU A 66 -3.37 -8.04 8.55
N ASP A 67 -4.05 -6.92 8.31
CA ASP A 67 -5.52 -6.87 8.23
C ASP A 67 -6.06 -7.75 7.09
N LYS A 68 -5.45 -7.68 5.90
CA LYS A 68 -5.84 -8.50 4.75
C LYS A 68 -5.66 -9.99 5.03
N PHE A 69 -4.54 -10.40 5.62
CA PHE A 69 -4.30 -11.81 5.95
C PHE A 69 -5.25 -12.33 7.04
N GLN A 70 -5.53 -11.52 8.07
CA GLN A 70 -6.49 -11.89 9.13
C GLN A 70 -7.93 -11.99 8.60
N THR A 71 -8.30 -11.11 7.67
CA THR A 71 -9.63 -11.15 7.04
C THR A 71 -9.79 -12.40 6.18
N ALA A 72 -8.76 -12.73 5.39
CA ALA A 72 -8.76 -13.94 4.57
C ALA A 72 -8.87 -15.21 5.43
N SER A 73 -8.12 -15.31 6.53
CA SER A 73 -8.18 -16.49 7.41
C SER A 73 -9.51 -16.67 8.13
N LYS A 74 -10.22 -15.58 8.46
CA LYS A 74 -11.56 -15.64 9.05
C LYS A 74 -12.63 -16.08 8.05
N SER A 75 -12.48 -15.73 6.76
CA SER A 75 -13.43 -16.12 5.72
C SER A 75 -13.44 -17.61 5.36
N SER A 76 -12.42 -18.38 5.79
CA SER A 76 -12.30 -19.83 5.54
C SER A 76 -12.97 -20.74 6.58
N HIS A 77 -13.61 -20.20 7.64
CA HIS A 77 -14.38 -21.02 8.57
C HIS A 77 -15.84 -21.17 8.10
N CYS A 78 -16.13 -22.25 7.38
CA CYS A 78 -17.45 -22.85 7.42
C CYS A 78 -17.69 -23.37 8.85
N PRO A 79 -18.81 -23.05 9.52
CA PRO A 79 -19.21 -23.83 10.68
C PRO A 79 -19.64 -25.19 10.17
N ASN A 80 -18.80 -26.21 10.36
CA ASN A 80 -19.26 -27.59 10.37
C ASN A 80 -20.22 -27.74 11.56
N SER A 81 -21.52 -27.48 11.35
CA SER A 81 -22.54 -28.05 12.21
C SER A 81 -22.65 -29.53 11.85
N VAL A 82 -21.91 -30.34 12.60
CA VAL A 82 -22.13 -31.78 12.70
C VAL A 82 -23.57 -31.98 13.18
N SER A 83 -24.48 -32.40 12.31
CA SER A 83 -25.70 -33.09 12.74
C SER A 83 -25.35 -34.56 12.91
N VAL A 84 -25.12 -34.96 14.16
CA VAL A 84 -24.93 -36.34 14.58
C VAL A 84 -26.11 -37.19 14.10
N SER A 85 -25.80 -38.26 13.37
CA SER A 85 -26.71 -39.36 13.08
C SER A 85 -27.03 -40.15 14.35
N SER A 86 -28.31 -40.44 14.56
CA SER A 86 -28.74 -41.51 15.46
C SER A 86 -29.85 -42.26 14.75
N ASP A 87 -29.44 -43.24 13.95
CA ASP A 87 -30.32 -44.29 13.42
C ASP A 87 -30.78 -45.15 14.60
N ASN A 88 -32.06 -45.05 14.94
CA ASN A 88 -32.72 -46.04 15.78
C ASN A 88 -33.35 -47.07 14.84
N ASP A 89 -32.76 -48.26 14.76
CA ASP A 89 -33.35 -49.38 14.04
C ASP A 89 -33.61 -50.52 15.04
N SER A 90 -34.87 -50.92 15.16
CA SER A 90 -35.31 -52.14 15.85
C SER A 90 -36.67 -52.56 15.29
N PRO A 91 -36.80 -53.80 14.80
CA PRO A 91 -38.07 -54.52 14.78
C PRO A 91 -38.43 -55.07 16.18
#